data_AF-A0A9D5ZS42-F1
#
_entry.id   AF-A0A9D5ZS42-F1
#
_cell.length_a   1.000
_cell.length_b   1.000
_cell.length_c   1.000
_cell.angle_alpha   90.00
_cell.angle_beta   90.00
_cell.angle_gamma   90.00
#
_symmetry.space_group_name_H-M   'P 1'
#
loop_
_entity.id
_entity.type
_entity.pdbx_description
1 polymer ?
#
loop_
_entity_poly.entity_id
_entity_poly.type
_entity_poly.pdbx_seq_one_letter_code
_entity_poly.pdbx_strand_id
1 'polypeptide(L)'
;TFNGSDTYDSGTATCGTATFGTVSTFKLQINKFSGVKGFWFVYKLLIKNHVDREKIGFISIFMEDETCNNRISIYLENNLIETTQVIPNFKCDERINIYADNSLNEAKKKANDIFTATKLMWLEEIKKYEKKTEDYFRLKENAIKNIQVDNIRTSKLQSLSKEKKEEERKFQLKKNIIPKLELYQIAFVEFL
;
A
#
# COMPACT_ATOMS: atom_id res chain seq x y z
N THR A 1 23.28 -2.05 3.89
CA THR A 1 22.91 -2.74 5.13
C THR A 1 21.77 -1.99 5.78
N PHE A 2 20.54 -2.41 5.50
CA PHE A 2 19.31 -1.80 6.04
C PHE A 2 19.01 -2.50 7.37
N ASN A 3 19.32 -1.83 8.48
CA ASN A 3 19.03 -2.31 9.83
C ASN A 3 17.90 -1.47 10.42
N GLY A 4 16.87 -2.13 10.95
CA GLY A 4 16.08 -1.63 12.07
C GLY A 4 14.75 -0.96 11.75
N SER A 5 13.68 -1.72 12.00
CA SER A 5 12.42 -1.25 12.62
C SER A 5 11.51 -0.29 11.86
N ASP A 6 11.15 -0.60 10.60
CA ASP A 6 9.81 -0.24 10.11
C ASP A 6 8.88 -1.40 10.48
N THR A 7 8.40 -1.38 11.72
CA THR A 7 7.48 -2.38 12.26
C THR A 7 6.19 -2.37 11.45
N TYR A 8 5.92 -3.47 10.75
CA TYR A 8 4.55 -3.85 10.45
C TYR A 8 3.78 -3.77 11.77
N ASP A 9 2.64 -3.08 11.78
CA ASP A 9 1.68 -3.23 12.87
C ASP A 9 1.13 -4.66 12.75
N SER A 10 1.87 -5.59 13.34
CA SER A 10 1.46 -6.97 13.53
C SER A 10 0.41 -6.92 14.62
N GLY A 11 -0.82 -6.58 14.21
CA GLY A 11 -1.99 -7.03 14.92
C GLY A 11 -1.84 -8.53 15.12
N THR A 12 -1.46 -8.91 16.33
CA THR A 12 -1.40 -10.29 16.76
C THR A 12 -2.78 -10.87 16.48
N ALA A 13 -2.84 -11.79 15.53
CA ALA A 13 -3.96 -12.72 15.42
C ALA A 13 -3.90 -13.58 16.69
N THR A 14 -4.40 -13.01 17.78
CA THR A 14 -4.79 -13.76 18.95
C THR A 14 -5.78 -14.80 18.47
N CYS A 15 -5.52 -16.05 18.86
CA CYS A 15 -6.34 -17.21 18.58
C CYS A 15 -7.73 -17.02 19.22
N GLY A 16 -8.57 -16.24 18.56
CA GLY A 16 -10.00 -16.19 18.75
C GLY A 16 -10.58 -16.63 17.43
N THR A 17 -10.98 -17.90 17.35
CA THR A 17 -11.80 -18.52 16.29
C THR A 17 -12.11 -17.56 15.15
N ALA A 18 -11.18 -17.43 14.19
CA ALA A 18 -11.45 -16.71 12.97
C ALA A 18 -12.59 -17.48 12.29
N THR A 19 -13.80 -16.96 12.41
CA THR A 19 -14.92 -17.38 11.58
C THR A 19 -14.53 -16.91 10.19
N PHE A 20 -13.82 -17.76 9.45
CA PHE A 20 -13.63 -17.56 8.03
C PHE A 20 -15.01 -17.31 7.45
N GLY A 21 -15.24 -16.12 6.90
CA GLY A 21 -16.44 -15.84 6.14
C GLY A 21 -16.60 -16.86 5.02
N THR A 22 -17.80 -16.92 4.45
CA THR A 22 -18.12 -17.76 3.29
C THR A 22 -17.07 -17.58 2.19
N VAL A 23 -16.24 -18.61 1.96
CA VAL A 23 -15.34 -18.67 0.81
C VAL A 23 -16.22 -18.71 -0.44
N SER A 24 -16.03 -17.75 -1.33
CA SER A 24 -16.74 -17.73 -2.60
C SER A 24 -16.10 -18.73 -3.55
N THR A 25 -16.90 -19.42 -4.36
CA THR A 25 -16.38 -20.36 -5.35
C THR A 25 -16.75 -19.90 -6.74
N PHE A 26 -15.77 -19.83 -7.64
CA PHE A 26 -15.93 -19.41 -9.01
C PHE A 26 -15.47 -20.48 -9.98
N LYS A 27 -16.27 -20.72 -11.02
CA LYS A 27 -15.82 -21.35 -12.25
C LYS A 27 -15.55 -20.26 -13.29
N LEU A 28 -14.33 -20.24 -13.80
CA LEU A 28 -13.87 -19.24 -14.75
C LEU A 28 -13.71 -19.87 -16.13
N GLN A 29 -14.42 -19.34 -17.12
CA GLN A 29 -14.32 -19.77 -18.52
C GLN A 29 -13.08 -19.14 -19.16
N ILE A 30 -11.89 -19.66 -18.82
CA ILE A 30 -10.60 -19.14 -19.30
C ILE A 30 -9.76 -20.32 -19.78
N ASN A 31 -9.88 -20.62 -21.08
CA ASN A 31 -9.19 -21.72 -21.74
C ASN A 31 -7.67 -21.75 -21.50
N LYS A 32 -7.04 -20.59 -21.25
CA LYS A 32 -5.59 -20.45 -21.02
C LYS A 32 -5.08 -21.22 -19.79
N PHE A 33 -5.96 -21.50 -18.83
CA PHE A 33 -5.64 -22.20 -17.58
C PHE A 33 -6.56 -23.39 -17.32
N SER A 34 -7.23 -23.89 -18.37
CA SER A 34 -8.21 -24.99 -18.26
C SER A 34 -7.64 -26.19 -17.50
N GLY A 35 -8.43 -26.71 -16.55
CA GLY A 35 -8.07 -27.82 -15.67
C GLY A 35 -7.32 -27.44 -14.40
N VAL A 36 -6.87 -26.19 -14.26
CA VAL A 36 -6.25 -25.70 -13.01
C VAL A 36 -7.32 -25.32 -12.00
N LYS A 37 -7.09 -25.62 -10.73
CA LYS A 37 -7.94 -25.20 -9.62
C LYS A 37 -7.09 -24.81 -8.41
N GLY A 38 -7.65 -24.02 -7.50
CA GLY A 38 -6.92 -23.57 -6.33
C GLY A 38 -7.58 -22.40 -5.62
N PHE A 39 -6.85 -21.81 -4.68
CA PHE A 39 -7.30 -20.65 -3.91
C PHE A 39 -6.72 -19.35 -4.45
N TRP A 40 -7.61 -18.41 -4.74
CA TRP A 40 -7.29 -17.04 -5.03
C TRP A 40 -7.44 -16.18 -3.78
N PHE A 41 -6.32 -15.67 -3.30
CA PHE A 41 -6.25 -14.69 -2.23
C PHE A 41 -6.10 -13.29 -2.84
N VAL A 42 -6.99 -12.40 -2.43
CA VAL A 42 -6.95 -10.98 -2.79
C VAL A 42 -6.57 -10.19 -1.56
N TYR A 43 -5.43 -9.51 -1.62
CA TYR A 43 -4.98 -8.61 -0.57
C TYR A 43 -5.17 -7.16 -0.98
N LYS A 44 -5.60 -6.32 -0.05
CA LYS A 44 -5.65 -4.87 -0.21
C LYS A 44 -4.37 -4.27 0.38
N LEU A 45 -3.58 -3.61 -0.46
CA LEU A 45 -2.44 -2.80 -0.05
C LEU A 45 -2.85 -1.34 0.00
N LEU A 46 -2.75 -0.75 1.18
CA LEU A 46 -2.93 0.67 1.45
C LEU A 46 -1.58 1.30 1.76
N ILE A 47 -1.19 2.33 1.02
CA ILE A 47 0.00 3.15 1.30
C ILE A 47 -0.48 4.56 1.59
N LYS A 48 -0.12 5.11 2.74
CA LYS A 48 -0.52 6.47 3.13
C LYS A 48 0.61 7.24 3.79
N ASN A 49 0.54 8.56 3.72
CA ASN A 49 1.32 9.43 4.60
C ASN A 49 0.43 10.01 5.72
N HIS A 50 1.02 10.77 6.63
CA HIS A 50 0.30 11.35 7.77
C HIS A 50 -0.50 12.63 7.45
N VAL A 51 -0.59 13.04 6.17
CA VAL A 51 -1.09 14.38 5.82
C VAL A 51 -2.16 14.36 4.74
N ASP A 52 -1.83 13.84 3.55
CA ASP A 52 -2.58 14.16 2.33
C ASP A 52 -2.50 13.12 1.21
N ARG A 53 -1.74 12.03 1.37
CA ARG A 53 -1.57 11.02 0.32
C ARG A 53 -2.05 9.66 0.76
N GLU A 54 -2.80 9.04 -0.14
CA GLU A 54 -3.30 7.68 -0.04
C GLU A 54 -3.23 7.01 -1.42
N LYS A 55 -2.80 5.75 -1.44
CA LYS A 55 -2.81 4.89 -2.61
C LYS A 55 -3.30 3.52 -2.19
N ILE A 56 -4.30 3.01 -2.90
CA ILE A 56 -4.84 1.66 -2.71
C ILE A 56 -4.49 0.84 -3.94
N GLY A 57 -4.05 -0.39 -3.71
CA GLY A 57 -3.87 -1.41 -4.74
C GLY A 57 -4.36 -2.76 -4.27
N PHE A 58 -4.66 -3.65 -5.20
CA PHE A 58 -4.98 -5.04 -4.90
C PHE A 58 -3.86 -5.94 -5.40
N ILE A 59 -3.52 -6.94 -4.59
CA ILE A 59 -2.50 -7.94 -4.91
C ILE A 59 -3.21 -9.28 -5.00
N SER A 60 -3.12 -9.90 -6.17
CA SER A 60 -3.64 -11.24 -6.38
C SER A 60 -2.56 -12.28 -6.15
N ILE A 61 -2.88 -13.30 -5.36
CA ILE A 61 -2.06 -14.48 -5.13
C ILE A 61 -2.91 -15.72 -5.38
N PHE A 62 -2.52 -16.53 -6.35
CA PHE A 62 -3.16 -17.79 -6.67
C PHE A 62 -2.31 -18.95 -6.18
N MET A 63 -2.89 -19.76 -5.30
CA MET A 63 -2.32 -20.97 -4.73
C MET A 63 -2.98 -22.17 -5.40
N GLU A 64 -2.26 -22.87 -6.26
CA GLU A 64 -2.75 -24.10 -6.91
C GLU A 64 -2.72 -25.26 -5.92
N ASP A 65 -1.58 -25.40 -5.24
CA ASP A 65 -1.35 -26.23 -4.06
C ASP A 65 -0.65 -25.35 -3.01
N GLU A 66 0.36 -25.87 -2.30
CA GLU A 66 1.20 -25.09 -1.38
C GLU A 66 2.12 -24.07 -2.09
N THR A 67 2.11 -24.05 -3.43
CA THR A 67 2.94 -23.18 -4.25
C THR A 67 2.13 -22.09 -4.94
N CYS A 68 2.70 -20.89 -5.01
CA CYS A 68 2.10 -19.75 -5.69
C CYS A 68 2.30 -19.85 -7.21
N ASN A 69 1.21 -19.84 -7.96
CA ASN A 69 1.23 -19.75 -9.41
C ASN A 69 1.28 -18.27 -9.83
N ASN A 70 2.50 -17.76 -10.03
CA ASN A 70 2.73 -16.35 -10.40
C ASN A 70 2.04 -15.96 -11.71
N ARG A 71 1.95 -16.87 -12.69
CA ARG A 71 1.34 -16.59 -14.00
C ARG A 71 -0.17 -16.36 -13.87
N ILE A 72 -0.86 -17.19 -13.09
CA ILE A 72 -2.30 -17.02 -12.83
C ILE A 72 -2.52 -15.78 -11.95
N SER A 73 -1.69 -15.59 -10.93
CA SER A 73 -1.74 -14.42 -10.04
C SER A 73 -1.70 -13.10 -10.83
N ILE A 74 -0.72 -12.94 -11.73
CA ILE A 74 -0.55 -11.76 -12.59
C ILE A 74 -1.73 -11.63 -13.56
N TYR A 75 -2.27 -12.74 -14.06
CA TYR A 75 -3.42 -12.69 -14.95
C TYR A 75 -4.67 -12.17 -14.22
N LEU A 76 -4.99 -12.71 -13.05
CA LEU A 76 -6.13 -12.29 -12.23
C LEU A 76 -6.01 -10.85 -11.74
N GLU A 77 -4.78 -10.35 -11.54
CA GLU A 77 -4.52 -8.96 -11.14
C GLU A 77 -4.79 -7.95 -12.27
N ASN A 78 -4.50 -8.32 -13.52
CA ASN A 78 -4.50 -7.40 -14.66
C ASN A 78 -5.71 -7.53 -15.59
N ASN A 79 -6.54 -8.56 -15.44
CA ASN A 79 -7.65 -8.83 -16.35
C ASN A 79 -8.98 -8.77 -15.62
N LEU A 80 -9.96 -8.14 -16.26
CA LEU A 80 -11.34 -8.20 -15.79
C LEU A 80 -11.90 -9.60 -16.10
N ILE A 81 -12.53 -10.22 -15.11
CA ILE A 81 -13.15 -11.52 -15.29
C ILE A 81 -14.60 -11.30 -15.75
N GLU A 82 -14.81 -11.39 -17.06
CA GLU A 82 -16.10 -11.07 -17.69
C GLU A 82 -17.17 -12.16 -17.47
N THR A 83 -16.75 -13.42 -17.43
CA THR A 83 -17.68 -14.57 -17.30
C THR A 83 -17.31 -15.40 -16.07
N THR A 84 -18.16 -15.33 -15.05
CA THR A 84 -18.01 -16.13 -13.82
C THR A 84 -19.29 -16.89 -13.53
N GLN A 85 -19.14 -18.14 -13.12
CA GLN A 85 -20.23 -18.88 -12.50
C GLN A 85 -19.92 -19.02 -11.01
N VAL A 86 -20.75 -18.40 -10.17
CA VAL A 86 -20.68 -18.55 -8.72
C VAL A 86 -21.32 -19.87 -8.33
N ILE A 87 -20.63 -20.68 -7.54
CA ILE A 87 -21.18 -21.91 -6.98
C ILE A 87 -21.72 -21.61 -5.58
N PRO A 88 -23.06 -21.57 -5.37
CA PRO A 88 -23.62 -21.42 -4.04
C PRO A 88 -23.39 -22.67 -3.20
N ASN A 89 -23.25 -22.51 -1.88
CA ASN A 89 -23.14 -23.60 -0.90
C ASN A 89 -21.93 -24.53 -1.06
N PHE A 90 -20.83 -24.04 -1.65
CA PHE A 90 -19.57 -24.79 -1.67
C PHE A 90 -19.07 -25.04 -0.24
N LYS A 91 -18.80 -26.31 0.08
CA LYS A 91 -18.09 -26.70 1.29
C LYS A 91 -16.64 -26.96 0.92
N CYS A 92 -15.77 -26.10 1.42
CA CYS A 92 -14.34 -26.30 1.30
C CYS A 92 -13.88 -27.29 2.37
N ASP A 93 -13.59 -28.52 1.98
CA ASP A 93 -13.04 -29.54 2.88
C ASP A 93 -11.51 -29.37 3.07
N GLU A 94 -10.88 -28.49 2.28
CA GLU A 94 -9.44 -28.23 2.35
C GLU A 94 -9.06 -27.28 3.50
N ARG A 95 -7.86 -27.51 4.07
CA ARG A 95 -7.29 -26.68 5.14
C ARG A 95 -6.74 -25.37 4.58
N ILE A 96 -7.62 -24.39 4.37
CA ILE A 96 -7.29 -23.04 3.87
C ILE A 96 -6.10 -22.40 4.61
N ASN A 97 -5.96 -22.68 5.91
CA ASN A 97 -4.87 -22.17 6.75
C ASN A 97 -3.47 -22.47 6.18
N ILE A 98 -3.28 -23.63 5.54
CA ILE A 98 -1.98 -24.03 4.97
C ILE A 98 -1.61 -23.08 3.81
N TYR A 99 -2.59 -22.73 2.97
CA TYR A 99 -2.39 -21.82 1.85
C TYR A 99 -2.32 -20.35 2.30
N ALA A 100 -2.95 -19.99 3.42
CA ALA A 100 -3.02 -18.62 3.92
C ALA A 100 -1.65 -18.05 4.31
N ASP A 101 -0.79 -18.86 4.95
CA ASP A 101 0.55 -18.40 5.36
C ASP A 101 1.47 -18.20 4.15
N ASN A 102 1.47 -19.17 3.22
CA ASN A 102 2.28 -19.08 2.00
C ASN A 102 1.81 -17.92 1.11
N SER A 103 0.50 -17.76 0.94
CA SER A 103 -0.05 -16.65 0.15
C SER A 103 0.26 -15.29 0.79
N LEU A 104 0.21 -15.18 2.12
CA LEU A 104 0.58 -13.95 2.82
C LEU A 104 2.06 -13.61 2.61
N ASN A 105 2.95 -14.59 2.65
CA ASN A 105 4.38 -14.37 2.41
C ASN A 105 4.66 -13.88 0.98
N GLU A 106 4.00 -14.45 -0.01
CA GLU A 106 4.09 -13.98 -1.40
C GLU A 106 3.47 -12.58 -1.58
N ALA A 107 2.33 -12.31 -0.94
CA ALA A 107 1.72 -10.99 -0.93
C ALA A 107 2.64 -9.93 -0.30
N LYS A 108 3.34 -10.26 0.80
CA LYS A 108 4.31 -9.36 1.44
C LYS A 108 5.49 -9.02 0.53
N LYS A 109 6.02 -9.99 -0.23
CA LYS A 109 7.09 -9.74 -1.20
C LYS A 109 6.65 -8.73 -2.26
N LYS A 110 5.50 -8.99 -2.91
CA LYS A 110 4.93 -8.06 -3.90
C LYS A 110 4.60 -6.69 -3.29
N ALA A 111 4.02 -6.68 -2.09
CA ALA A 111 3.67 -5.44 -1.40
C ALA A 111 4.91 -4.60 -1.09
N ASN A 112 6.02 -5.23 -0.69
CA ASN A 112 7.28 -4.56 -0.44
C ASN A 112 7.84 -3.88 -1.69
N ASP A 113 7.76 -4.53 -2.85
CA ASP A 113 8.22 -3.95 -4.12
C ASP A 113 7.36 -2.73 -4.51
N ILE A 114 6.03 -2.87 -4.44
CA ILE A 114 5.09 -1.78 -4.74
C ILE A 114 5.28 -0.61 -3.76
N PHE A 115 5.45 -0.92 -2.47
CA PHE A 115 5.67 0.07 -1.42
C PHE A 115 6.98 0.82 -1.64
N THR A 116 8.08 0.11 -1.90
CA THR A 116 9.40 0.71 -2.09
C THR A 116 9.39 1.67 -3.27
N ALA A 117 8.84 1.25 -4.42
CA ALA A 117 8.70 2.10 -5.60
C ALA A 117 7.84 3.34 -5.30
N THR A 118 6.70 3.16 -4.62
CA THR A 118 5.80 4.26 -4.27
C THR A 118 6.44 5.24 -3.27
N LYS A 119 7.15 4.74 -2.25
CA LYS A 119 7.85 5.53 -1.24
C LYS A 119 8.94 6.40 -1.90
N LEU A 120 9.75 5.82 -2.79
CA LEU A 120 10.78 6.58 -3.52
C LEU A 120 10.17 7.71 -4.35
N MET A 121 9.16 7.41 -5.15
CA MET A 121 8.45 8.40 -5.97
C MET A 121 7.91 9.56 -5.12
N TRP A 122 7.23 9.24 -4.00
CA TRP A 122 6.69 10.28 -3.11
C TRP A 122 7.77 11.11 -2.44
N LEU A 123 8.86 10.48 -1.99
CA LEU A 123 9.98 11.20 -1.38
C LEU A 123 10.68 12.14 -2.37
N GLU A 124 10.82 11.74 -3.63
CA GLU A 124 11.38 12.61 -4.67
C GLU A 124 10.50 13.83 -4.93
N GLU A 125 9.18 13.64 -5.01
CA GLU A 125 8.25 14.76 -5.14
C GLU A 125 8.30 15.69 -3.93
N ILE A 126 8.30 15.14 -2.71
CA ILE A 126 8.41 15.92 -1.48
C ILE A 126 9.70 16.76 -1.49
N LYS A 127 10.85 16.17 -1.86
CA LYS A 127 12.13 16.89 -1.97
C LYS A 127 12.08 18.03 -2.99
N LYS A 128 11.41 17.83 -4.14
CA LYS A 128 11.23 18.87 -5.14
C LYS A 128 10.41 20.05 -4.59
N TYR A 129 9.35 19.77 -3.82
CA TYR A 129 8.56 20.81 -3.16
C TYR A 129 9.32 21.50 -2.04
N GLU A 130 10.04 20.76 -1.21
CA GLU A 130 10.88 21.28 -0.13
C GLU A 130 11.89 22.30 -0.67
N LYS A 131 12.60 21.96 -1.75
CA LYS A 131 13.53 22.88 -2.42
C LYS A 131 12.86 24.16 -2.94
N LYS A 132 11.69 24.05 -3.58
CA LYS A 132 10.93 25.22 -4.05
C LYS A 132 10.52 26.11 -2.89
N THR A 133 10.10 25.52 -1.78
CA THR A 133 9.70 26.24 -0.57
C THR A 133 10.90 26.94 0.07
N GLU A 134 12.07 26.30 0.13
CA GLU A 134 13.31 26.92 0.59
C GLU A 134 13.69 28.16 -0.24
N ASP A 135 13.63 28.05 -1.57
CA ASP A 135 13.90 29.17 -2.47
C ASP A 135 12.90 30.33 -2.26
N TYR A 136 11.61 30.02 -2.08
CA TYR A 136 10.58 31.00 -1.74
C TYR A 136 10.88 31.74 -0.43
N PHE A 137 11.22 31.00 0.64
CA PHE A 137 11.57 31.61 1.93
C PHE A 137 12.83 32.46 1.84
N ARG A 138 13.84 32.03 1.08
CA ARG A 138 15.07 32.82 0.85
C ARG A 138 14.77 34.16 0.17
N LEU A 139 13.93 34.14 -0.87
CA LEU A 139 13.52 35.37 -1.57
C LEU A 139 12.72 36.30 -0.66
N LYS A 140 11.79 35.75 0.12
CA LYS A 140 10.96 36.50 1.08
C LYS A 140 11.80 37.11 2.20
N GLU A 141 12.79 36.39 2.71
CA GLU A 141 13.73 36.89 3.72
C GLU A 141 14.55 38.07 3.19
N ASN A 142 15.09 37.97 1.98
CA ASN A 142 15.83 39.07 1.33
C ASN A 142 14.97 40.32 1.15
N ALA A 143 13.71 40.15 0.72
CA ALA A 143 12.79 41.27 0.59
C ALA A 143 12.50 41.97 1.94
N ILE A 144 12.36 41.19 3.02
CA ILE A 144 12.14 41.74 4.37
C ILE A 144 13.37 42.49 4.86
N LYS A 145 14.59 41.98 4.61
CA LYS A 145 15.85 42.64 5.02
C LYS A 145 15.98 44.07 4.47
N ASN A 146 15.40 44.35 3.31
CA ASN A 146 15.43 45.67 2.68
C ASN A 146 14.42 46.69 3.27
N ILE A 147 13.58 46.29 4.22
CA ILE A 147 12.63 47.21 4.89
C ILE A 147 13.42 48.18 5.77
N GLN A 148 13.26 49.49 5.58
CA GLN A 148 14.03 50.50 6.33
C GLN A 148 13.66 50.60 7.81
N VAL A 149 12.41 50.30 8.18
CA VAL A 149 11.93 50.41 9.57
C VAL A 149 12.29 49.14 10.36
N ASP A 150 13.21 49.26 11.33
CA ASP A 150 13.77 48.13 12.09
C ASP A 150 12.72 47.33 12.87
N ASN A 151 11.76 48.00 13.51
CA ASN A 151 10.69 47.33 14.26
C ASN A 151 9.83 46.45 13.34
N ILE A 152 9.52 46.95 12.14
CA ILE A 152 8.74 46.21 11.13
C ILE A 152 9.57 45.05 10.58
N ARG A 153 10.85 45.29 10.27
CA ARG A 153 11.78 44.25 9.79
C ARG A 153 11.87 43.09 10.77
N THR A 154 12.11 43.40 12.05
CA THR A 154 12.27 42.40 13.12
C THR A 154 11.01 41.57 13.31
N SER A 155 9.85 42.22 13.38
CA SER A 155 8.55 41.55 13.50
C SER A 155 8.29 40.59 12.33
N LYS A 156 8.54 41.04 11.09
CA LYS A 156 8.35 40.21 9.89
C LYS A 156 9.33 39.03 9.82
N LEU A 157 10.59 39.21 10.21
CA LEU A 157 11.56 38.11 10.26
C LEU A 157 11.16 37.04 11.28
N GLN A 158 10.65 37.44 12.46
CA GLN A 158 10.14 36.49 13.45
C GLN A 158 8.93 35.72 12.93
N SER A 159 7.99 36.40 12.26
CA SER A 159 6.84 35.75 11.63
C SER A 159 7.27 34.76 10.54
N LEU A 160 8.22 35.15 9.68
CA LEU A 160 8.77 34.30 8.63
C LEU A 160 9.44 33.04 9.21
N SER A 161 10.19 33.19 10.29
CA SER A 161 10.85 32.05 10.96
C SER A 161 9.82 31.04 11.50
N LYS A 162 8.70 31.52 12.07
CA LYS A 162 7.61 30.64 12.52
C LYS A 162 6.95 29.92 11.34
N GLU A 163 6.66 30.64 10.27
CA GLU A 163 6.07 30.07 9.03
C GLU A 163 6.98 28.99 8.44
N LYS A 164 8.29 29.25 8.37
CA LYS A 164 9.29 28.30 7.88
C LYS A 164 9.34 27.02 8.72
N LYS A 165 9.39 27.16 10.06
CA LYS A 165 9.38 25.99 10.97
C LYS A 165 8.13 25.15 10.83
N GLU A 166 6.98 25.78 10.62
CA GLU A 166 5.72 25.05 10.44
C GLU A 166 5.71 24.29 9.10
N GLU A 167 6.22 24.89 8.02
CA GLU A 167 6.37 24.20 6.74
C GLU A 167 7.37 23.03 6.82
N GLU A 168 8.52 23.22 7.49
CA GLU A 168 9.48 22.14 7.75
C GLU A 168 8.81 20.98 8.50
N ARG A 169 8.03 21.27 9.53
CA ARG A 169 7.27 20.26 10.28
C ARG A 169 6.29 19.51 9.39
N LYS A 170 5.58 20.19 8.49
CA LYS A 170 4.68 19.54 7.53
C LYS A 170 5.44 18.62 6.60
N PHE A 171 6.61 19.02 6.09
CA PHE A 171 7.43 18.14 5.25
C PHE A 171 7.88 16.88 5.99
N GLN A 172 8.25 16.99 7.27
CA GLN A 172 8.59 15.80 8.07
C GLN A 172 7.40 14.85 8.19
N LEU A 173 6.21 15.36 8.46
CA LEU A 173 4.99 14.53 8.51
C LEU A 173 4.68 13.87 7.17
N LYS A 174 4.88 14.57 6.04
CA LYS A 174 4.68 14.01 4.70
C LYS A 174 5.65 12.88 4.36
N LYS A 175 6.86 12.88 4.93
CA LYS A 175 7.89 11.84 4.74
C LYS A 175 7.57 10.54 5.48
N ASN A 176 6.68 10.58 6.49
CA ASN A 176 6.21 9.40 7.21
C ASN A 176 5.19 8.65 6.35
N ILE A 177 5.69 7.73 5.52
CA ILE A 177 4.90 6.92 4.58
C ILE A 177 4.87 5.48 5.10
N ILE A 178 3.66 4.96 5.32
CA ILE A 178 3.43 3.64 5.91
C ILE A 178 2.57 2.76 5.00
N PRO A 179 2.91 1.45 4.86
CA PRO A 179 2.06 0.48 4.19
C PRO A 179 1.15 -0.25 5.20
N LYS A 180 -0.01 -0.71 4.73
CA LYS A 180 -0.92 -1.63 5.42
C LYS A 180 -1.40 -2.67 4.42
N LEU A 181 -1.21 -3.95 4.75
CA LEU A 181 -1.63 -5.07 3.92
C LEU A 181 -2.70 -5.86 4.66
N GLU A 182 -3.85 -6.07 4.03
CA GLU A 182 -4.99 -6.76 4.62
C GLU A 182 -5.53 -7.82 3.65
N LEU A 183 -5.93 -8.97 4.18
CA LEU A 183 -6.68 -9.95 3.40
C LEU A 183 -8.07 -9.38 3.12
N TYR A 184 -8.42 -9.23 1.85
CA TYR A 184 -9.70 -8.67 1.42
C TYR A 184 -10.70 -9.77 1.08
N GLN A 185 -10.28 -10.78 0.33
CA GLN A 185 -11.13 -11.89 -0.09
C GLN A 185 -10.33 -13.16 -0.32
N ILE A 186 -10.96 -14.30 -0.08
CA ILE A 186 -10.51 -15.62 -0.52
C ILE A 186 -11.59 -16.22 -1.41
N ALA A 187 -11.18 -16.80 -2.52
CA ALA A 187 -12.07 -17.58 -3.37
C ALA A 187 -11.44 -18.89 -3.80
N PHE A 188 -12.23 -19.96 -3.85
CA PHE A 188 -11.84 -21.17 -4.57
C PHE A 188 -12.18 -20.98 -6.05
N VAL A 189 -11.23 -21.26 -6.93
CA VAL A 189 -11.36 -21.00 -8.36
C VAL A 189 -11.01 -22.26 -9.13
N GLU A 190 -11.87 -22.62 -10.06
CA GLU A 190 -11.64 -23.69 -11.05
C GLU A 190 -11.72 -23.08 -12.45
N PHE A 191 -10.68 -23.29 -13.25
CA PHE A 191 -10.61 -22.83 -14.63
C PHE A 191 -11.13 -23.93 -15.57
N LEU A 192 -12.21 -23.62 -16.30
CA LEU A 192 -12.82 -24.49 -17.31
C LEU A 192 -12.23 -24.21 -18.68
#